data_AF-A0A8J2LQY5-F1
#
_entry.id   AF-A0A8J2LQY5-F1
#
_cell.length_a   1.000
_cell.length_b   1.000
_cell.length_c   1.000
_cell.angle_alpha   90.00
_cell.angle_beta   90.00
_cell.angle_gamma   90.00
#
_symmetry.space_group_name_H-M   'P 1'
#
loop_
_entity.id
_entity.type
_entity.pdbx_description
1 polymer ?
#
loop_
_entity_poly.entity_id
_entity_poly.type
_entity_poly.pdbx_seq_one_letter_code
_entity_poly.pdbx_strand_id
1 'polypeptide(L)'
;MEFLTPNFRRVASAVSPIGEAIMLLGLLGYFIRPWRSLVWAKCIPFLGLFFVFPFLPESPRWLLRNNKIEDAHKILARMAKTNGKEPIDLETLREIAEKERSASSKD
;
A
#
# COMPACT_ATOMS: atom_id res chain seq x y z
N MET A 1 -5.26 2.94 -2.40
CA MET A 1 -5.15 1.47 -2.35
C MET A 1 -4.71 0.93 -3.70
N GLU A 2 -3.42 1.03 -4.00
CA GLU A 2 -2.89 0.59 -5.30
C GLU A 2 -2.74 -0.94 -5.38
N PHE A 3 -2.54 -1.61 -4.24
CA PHE A 3 -2.27 -3.05 -4.17
C PHE A 3 -3.52 -3.93 -4.02
N LEU A 4 -4.71 -3.35 -3.88
CA LEU A 4 -5.95 -4.10 -3.64
C LEU A 4 -6.77 -4.28 -4.92
N THR A 5 -7.22 -5.51 -5.15
CA THR A 5 -8.14 -5.91 -6.22
C THR A 5 -9.44 -5.09 -6.14
N PRO A 6 -10.10 -4.75 -7.27
CA PRO A 6 -11.27 -3.85 -7.30
C PRO A 6 -12.40 -4.21 -6.33
N ASN A 7 -12.62 -5.51 -6.08
CA ASN A 7 -13.67 -5.99 -5.18
C ASN A 7 -13.40 -5.66 -3.71
N PHE A 8 -12.13 -5.68 -3.29
CA PHE A 8 -11.74 -5.39 -1.90
C PHE A 8 -11.65 -3.88 -1.61
N ARG A 9 -11.54 -3.06 -2.66
CA ARG A 9 -11.42 -1.61 -2.53
C ARG A 9 -12.61 -0.99 -1.79
N ARG A 10 -13.82 -1.46 -2.07
CA ARG A 10 -15.07 -0.92 -1.49
C ARG A 10 -15.15 -1.17 0.02
N VAL A 11 -14.72 -2.36 0.46
CA VAL A 11 -14.72 -2.76 1.87
C VAL A 11 -13.60 -2.04 2.61
N ALA A 12 -12.39 -2.05 2.05
CA ALA A 12 -11.24 -1.45 2.68
C ALA A 12 -11.36 0.08 2.78
N SER A 13 -12.11 0.75 1.90
CA SER A 13 -12.43 2.18 2.06
C SER A 13 -13.54 2.46 3.06
N ALA A 14 -14.42 1.48 3.31
CA ALA A 14 -15.53 1.62 4.25
C ALA A 14 -15.09 1.48 5.71
N VAL A 15 -14.07 0.66 5.97
CA VAL A 15 -13.39 0.55 7.27
C VAL A 15 -12.42 1.74 7.37
N SER A 16 -12.91 2.85 7.93
CA SER A 16 -12.12 4.08 8.05
C SER A 16 -11.32 4.07 9.35
N PRO A 17 -9.98 4.14 9.29
CA PRO A 17 -9.09 3.89 10.43
C PRO A 17 -9.33 4.81 11.64
N ILE A 18 -9.99 5.95 11.43
CA ILE A 18 -10.27 6.94 12.47
C ILE A 18 -11.30 6.38 13.48
N GLY A 19 -12.35 5.72 12.98
CA GLY A 19 -13.43 5.21 13.82
C GLY A 19 -12.97 4.05 14.71
N GLU A 20 -12.29 3.07 14.12
CA GLU A 20 -11.78 1.92 14.88
C GLU A 20 -10.70 2.33 15.89
N ALA A 21 -9.85 3.30 15.55
CA ALA A 21 -8.82 3.79 16.47
C ALA A 21 -9.41 4.45 17.73
N ILE A 22 -10.50 5.21 17.61
CA ILE A 22 -11.17 5.84 18.75
C ILE A 22 -11.84 4.78 19.63
N MET A 23 -12.50 3.78 19.02
CA MET A 23 -13.10 2.66 19.75
C MET A 23 -12.06 1.84 20.52
N LEU A 24 -10.93 1.50 19.89
CA LEU A 24 -9.81 0.79 20.53
C LEU A 24 -9.18 1.62 21.65
N LEU A 25 -9.04 2.93 21.46
CA LEU A 25 -8.50 3.81 22.49
C LEU A 25 -9.45 3.91 23.69
N GLY A 26 -10.76 3.95 23.46
CA GLY A 26 -11.78 3.90 24.52
C GLY A 26 -11.73 2.59 25.31
N LEU A 27 -11.59 1.45 24.64
CA LEU A 27 -11.42 0.15 25.27
C LEU A 27 -10.14 0.11 26.13
N LEU A 28 -9.00 0.56 25.57
CA LEU A 28 -7.73 0.62 26.30
C LEU A 28 -7.78 1.57 27.49
N GLY A 29 -8.50 2.69 27.38
CA GLY A 29 -8.71 3.65 28.48
C GLY A 29 -9.51 3.07 29.64
N TYR A 30 -10.38 2.08 29.40
CA TYR A 30 -11.09 1.37 30.47
C TYR A 30 -10.14 0.51 31.32
N PHE A 31 -9.21 -0.21 30.68
CA PHE A 31 -8.24 -1.07 31.36
C PHE A 31 -7.02 -0.32 31.91
N ILE A 32 -6.60 0.75 31.23
CA ILE A 32 -5.36 1.49 31.53
C ILE A 32 -5.73 2.94 31.90
N ARG A 33 -5.82 3.21 33.20
CA ARG A 33 -6.07 4.54 33.76
C ARG A 33 -4.94 5.57 33.57
N PRO A 34 -3.63 5.21 33.62
CA PRO A 34 -2.59 6.21 33.43
C PRO A 34 -2.46 6.62 31.96
N TRP A 35 -2.69 7.90 31.67
CA TRP A 35 -2.64 8.47 30.32
C TRP A 35 -1.28 8.26 29.63
N ARG A 36 -0.18 8.23 30.39
CA ARG A 36 1.17 7.97 29.87
C ARG A 36 1.27 6.59 29.21
N SER A 37 0.66 5.56 29.79
CA SER A 37 0.68 4.21 29.24
C SER A 37 -0.15 4.10 27.96
N LEU A 38 -1.22 4.89 27.82
CA LEU A 38 -2.01 4.98 26.58
C LEU A 38 -1.21 5.63 25.43
N VAL A 39 -0.32 6.56 25.74
CA VAL A 39 0.60 7.16 24.74
C VAL A 39 1.56 6.10 24.22
N TRP A 40 2.20 5.33 25.12
CA TRP A 40 3.09 4.25 24.73
C TRP A 40 2.38 3.14 23.95
N ALA A 41 1.19 2.72 24.40
CA ALA A 41 0.38 1.71 23.71
C ALA A 41 0.05 2.12 22.27
N LYS A 42 -0.21 3.42 22.04
CA LYS A 42 -0.40 3.96 20.68
C LYS A 42 0.90 3.94 19.88
N CYS A 43 2.03 4.33 20.47
CA CYS A 43 3.30 4.45 19.76
C CYS A 43 3.90 3.10 19.32
N ILE A 44 3.68 2.03 20.07
CA ILE A 44 4.22 0.68 19.78
C ILE A 44 3.90 0.19 18.35
N PRO A 45 2.64 0.18 17.88
CA PRO A 45 2.34 -0.24 16.50
C PRO A 45 2.96 0.68 15.43
N PHE A 46 3.07 1.99 15.69
CA PHE A 46 3.76 2.92 14.77
C PHE A 46 5.27 2.67 14.71
N LEU A 47 5.90 2.31 15.83
CA LEU A 47 7.30 1.90 15.86
C LEU A 47 7.50 0.59 15.07
N GLY A 48 6.59 -0.38 15.21
CA GLY A 48 6.59 -1.57 14.37
C GLY A 48 6.51 -1.24 12.88
N LEU A 49 5.63 -0.31 12.49
CA LEU A 49 5.52 0.15 11.11
C LEU A 49 6.81 0.80 10.60
N PHE A 50 7.50 1.58 11.44
CA PHE A 50 8.79 2.20 11.11
C PHE A 50 9.85 1.16 10.72
N PHE A 51 9.91 0.03 11.44
CA PHE A 51 10.82 -1.06 11.10
C PHE A 51 10.41 -1.86 9.87
N VAL A 52 9.11 -1.92 9.55
CA VAL A 52 8.59 -2.63 8.36
C VAL A 52 8.73 -1.77 7.09
N PHE A 53 8.76 -0.45 7.22
CA PHE A 53 8.80 0.49 6.09
C PHE A 53 9.93 0.20 5.07
N PRO A 54 11.19 -0.10 5.47
CA PRO A 54 12.26 -0.40 4.52
C PRO A 54 12.06 -1.69 3.73
N PHE A 55 11.22 -2.62 4.20
CA PHE A 55 10.94 -3.89 3.52
C PHE A 55 9.79 -3.78 2.53
N LEU A 56 9.04 -2.67 2.53
CA LEU A 56 7.89 -2.49 1.67
C LEU A 56 8.35 -2.16 0.24
N PRO A 57 7.97 -2.95 -0.79
CA PRO A 57 8.33 -2.64 -2.16
C PRO A 57 7.70 -1.31 -2.58
N GLU A 58 8.45 -0.51 -3.34
CA GLU A 58 7.93 0.71 -3.94
C GLU A 58 6.72 0.42 -4.85
N SER A 59 5.85 1.42 -5.05
CA SER A 59 4.65 1.20 -5.84
C SER A 59 5.00 0.99 -7.32
N PRO A 60 4.46 -0.06 -7.98
CA PRO A 60 4.76 -0.35 -9.39
C PRO A 60 4.46 0.82 -10.33
N ARG A 61 3.43 1.62 -9.99
CA ARG A 61 3.03 2.79 -10.76
C ARG A 61 4.01 3.95 -10.63
N TRP A 62 4.56 4.16 -9.43
CA TRP A 62 5.60 5.16 -9.22
C TRP A 62 6.87 4.81 -10.02
N LEU A 63 7.24 3.52 -10.03
CA LEU A 63 8.37 3.01 -10.83
C LEU A 63 8.15 3.20 -12.34
N LEU A 64 6.94 2.93 -12.84
CA LEU A 64 6.57 3.18 -14.24
C LEU A 64 6.70 4.66 -14.62
N ARG A 65 6.29 5.58 -13.75
CA ARG A 65 6.44 7.03 -13.99
C ARG A 65 7.89 7.49 -13.97
N ASN A 66 8.71 6.93 -13.10
CA ASN A 66 10.13 7.28 -12.95
C ASN A 66 11.08 6.57 -13.92
N ASN A 67 10.56 6.02 -15.03
CA ASN A 67 11.36 5.35 -16.06
C ASN A 67 12.10 4.08 -15.57
N LYS A 68 11.72 3.53 -14.41
CA LYS A 68 12.29 2.30 -13.83
C LYS A 68 11.42 1.10 -14.19
N ILE A 69 11.31 0.81 -15.49
CA ILE A 69 10.37 -0.19 -16.03
C ILE A 69 10.79 -1.63 -15.63
N GLU A 70 12.10 -1.89 -15.56
CA GLU A 70 12.64 -3.22 -15.19
C GLU A 70 12.32 -3.58 -13.74
N ASP A 71 12.49 -2.62 -12.81
CA ASP A 71 12.13 -2.80 -11.40
C ASP A 71 10.62 -3.01 -11.24
N ALA A 72 9.82 -2.25 -11.99
CA ALA A 72 8.36 -2.41 -12.00
C ALA A 72 7.96 -3.81 -12.48
N HIS A 73 8.58 -4.32 -13.54
CA HIS A 73 8.33 -5.66 -14.07
C HIS A 73 8.69 -6.75 -13.05
N LYS A 74 9.85 -6.63 -12.37
CA LYS A 74 10.25 -7.60 -11.34
C LYS A 74 9.26 -7.68 -10.18
N ILE A 75 8.78 -6.53 -9.71
CA ILE A 75 7.79 -6.45 -8.63
C ILE A 75 6.43 -7.00 -9.10
N LEU A 76 5.99 -6.65 -10.33
CA LEU A 76 4.76 -7.17 -10.92
C LEU A 76 4.81 -8.68 -11.17
N ALA A 77 5.93 -9.22 -11.64
CA ALA A 77 6.12 -10.66 -11.83
C ALA A 77 6.04 -11.43 -10.50
N ARG A 78 6.63 -10.87 -9.42
CA ARG A 78 6.49 -11.43 -8.07
C ARG A 78 5.03 -11.41 -7.61
N MET A 79 4.31 -10.32 -7.83
CA MET A 79 2.88 -10.22 -7.51
C MET A 79 2.02 -11.16 -8.34
N ALA A 80 2.31 -11.31 -9.64
CA ALA A 80 1.61 -12.22 -10.54
C ALA A 80 1.76 -13.68 -10.06
N LYS A 81 2.98 -14.08 -9.69
CA LYS A 81 3.26 -15.41 -9.11
C LYS A 81 2.48 -15.66 -7.82
N THR A 82 2.43 -14.69 -6.90
CA THR A 82 1.65 -14.82 -5.66
C THR A 82 0.14 -14.91 -5.94
N ASN A 83 -0.33 -14.21 -6.97
CA ASN A 83 -1.75 -14.19 -7.36
C ASN A 83 -2.14 -15.34 -8.31
N GLY A 84 -1.21 -16.25 -8.64
CA GLY A 84 -1.45 -17.35 -9.58
C GLY A 84 -1.76 -16.90 -11.01
N LYS A 85 -1.31 -15.71 -11.41
CA LYS A 85 -1.48 -15.17 -12.77
C LYS A 85 -0.16 -15.23 -13.53
N GLU A 86 -0.25 -15.29 -14.86
CA GLU A 86 0.91 -15.18 -15.72
C GLU A 86 1.54 -13.78 -15.62
N PRO A 87 2.88 -13.69 -15.56
CA PRO A 87 3.58 -12.42 -15.55
C PRO A 87 3.34 -11.68 -16.88
N ILE A 88 3.14 -10.37 -16.78
CA ILE A 88 2.94 -9.48 -17.93
C ILE A 88 4.28 -9.32 -18.64
N ASP A 89 4.29 -9.42 -19.97
CA ASP A 89 5.52 -9.27 -20.75
C ASP A 89 6.09 -7.84 -20.71
N LEU A 90 7.41 -7.72 -20.77
CA LEU A 90 8.13 -6.45 -20.62
C LEU A 90 7.77 -5.44 -21.73
N GLU A 91 7.54 -5.92 -22.96
CA GLU A 91 7.17 -5.05 -24.09
C GLU A 91 5.77 -4.45 -23.87
N THR A 92 4.82 -5.27 -23.43
CA THR A 92 3.46 -4.80 -23.12
C THR A 92 3.45 -3.78 -21.98
N LEU A 93 4.34 -3.91 -20.99
CA LEU A 93 4.48 -2.89 -19.93
C LEU A 93 5.08 -1.59 -20.45
N ARG A 94 5.99 -1.63 -21.43
CA ARG A 94 6.54 -0.44 -22.07
C ARG A 94 5.48 0.30 -22.87
N GLU A 95 4.67 -0.41 -23.65
CA GLU A 95 3.55 0.18 -24.39
C GLU A 95 2.55 0.88 -23.45
N ILE A 96 2.22 0.25 -22.32
CA ILE A 96 1.33 0.84 -21.30
C ILE A 96 1.97 2.11 -20.71
N ALA A 97 3.27 2.09 -20.41
CA ALA A 97 3.99 3.25 -19.88
C ALA A 97 4.02 4.42 -20.88
N GLU A 98 4.21 4.14 -22.17
CA GLU A 98 4.19 5.15 -23.23
C GLU A 98 2.79 5.73 -23.45
N LYS A 99 1.75 4.88 -23.38
CA LYS A 99 0.35 5.32 -23.46
C LYS A 99 -0.02 6.24 -22.31
N GLU A 100 0.38 5.91 -21.08
CA GLU A 100 0.18 6.76 -19.90
C GLU A 100 0.91 8.11 -20.02
N ARG A 101 2.13 8.13 -20.59
CA ARG A 101 2.85 9.38 -20.87
C ARG A 101 2.16 10.25 -21.91
N SER A 102 1.69 9.66 -23.01
CA SER A 102 1.02 10.41 -24.08
C SER A 102 -0.34 10.98 -23.64
N ALA A 103 -1.02 10.31 -22.71
CA ALA A 103 -2.21 10.84 -22.05
C ALA A 103 -1.85 12.02 -21.12
N SER A 104 -0.82 11.87 -20.27
CA SER A 104 -0.38 12.92 -19.34
C SER A 104 0.22 14.17 -20.02
N SER A 105 0.62 14.09 -21.29
CA SER A 105 1.10 15.24 -22.08
C SER A 105 -0.02 15.97 -22.83
N LYS A 106 -1.24 15.41 -22.87
CA LYS A 106 -2.42 16.02 -23.50
C LYS A 106 -3.33 16.74 -22.51
N ASP A 107 -3.15 16.48 -21.21
CA ASP A 107 -3.76 17.21 -20.10
C ASP A 107 -2.89 18.42 -19.70
#